data_AF-A0A3A4TB76-F1
#
_entry.id   AF-A0A3A4TB76-F1
#
_cell.length_a   1.000
_cell.length_b   1.000
_cell.length_c   1.000
_cell.angle_alpha   90.00
_cell.angle_beta   90.00
_cell.angle_gamma   90.00
#
_symmetry.space_group_name_H-M   'P 1'
#
loop_
_entity.id
_entity.type
_entity.pdbx_description
1 polymer ?
#
loop_
_entity_poly.entity_id
_entity_poly.type
_entity_poly.pdbx_seq_one_letter_code
_entity_poly.pdbx_strand_id
1 'polypeptide(L)'
;MIYLNELDDHKNGEDFDTGALLLPLMLQEFQDISPIIRRFKMESDFDGFYDIIHCRNISYRIFPELPNRIQDKSTGIVRLKALKGIDSIRPDFKKVLENLQIFKETGWTNLYKPETALNKNLWKKFISNKDLVPASTEALEYYIHWWLEGIDKKRIDPNESMKETGVRGSLDDVCADEWEKFYDLFPVFYFSLTYIASLGIRDDLIERVAIKLPDGVPYYEGYDLWLQRTALHLMVKKNGLHFLNKFWSMIRFEAIYNELFKCCQIEKNGVELINIIENYYSFLSDKDKVLVDEENEESPGQMLLRLKAQIVNP
;
A
#
# COMPACT_ATOMS: atom_id res chain seq x y z
N MET A 1 19.59 -1.03 -9.64
CA MET A 1 19.99 -0.83 -11.06
C MET A 1 20.03 -2.16 -11.83
N ILE A 2 20.09 -3.32 -11.15
CA ILE A 2 20.12 -4.66 -11.78
C ILE A 2 18.72 -5.10 -12.27
N TYR A 3 17.65 -4.83 -11.51
CA TYR A 3 16.26 -5.19 -11.89
C TYR A 3 15.68 -4.57 -13.17
N LEU A 4 16.31 -3.53 -13.75
CA LEU A 4 15.73 -2.85 -14.91
C LEU A 4 16.06 -3.50 -16.26
N ASN A 5 17.05 -4.39 -16.29
CA ASN A 5 17.54 -5.01 -17.53
C ASN A 5 17.01 -6.43 -17.76
N GLU A 6 16.44 -7.09 -16.75
CA GLU A 6 15.97 -8.49 -16.86
C GLU A 6 14.52 -8.61 -17.34
N LEU A 7 13.80 -7.50 -17.48
CA LEU A 7 12.42 -7.47 -18.00
C LEU A 7 12.33 -7.42 -19.55
N ASP A 8 13.45 -7.45 -20.27
CA ASP A 8 13.49 -7.29 -21.74
C ASP A 8 13.37 -8.63 -22.51
N ASP A 9 13.48 -9.80 -21.86
CA ASP A 9 13.67 -11.08 -22.56
C ASP A 9 12.41 -11.97 -22.72
N HIS A 10 11.24 -11.56 -22.22
CA HIS A 10 10.00 -12.35 -22.41
C HIS A 10 9.12 -11.77 -23.52
N LYS A 11 9.48 -12.10 -24.77
CA LYS A 11 8.72 -11.76 -25.99
C LYS A 11 7.79 -12.86 -26.51
N ASN A 12 7.41 -13.82 -25.68
CA ASN A 12 6.55 -14.93 -26.11
C ASN A 12 5.26 -14.97 -25.30
N GLY A 13 4.25 -14.29 -25.83
CA GLY A 13 2.86 -14.74 -25.85
C GLY A 13 2.24 -15.20 -24.54
N GLU A 14 2.04 -14.25 -23.62
CA GLU A 14 0.87 -14.14 -22.75
C GLU A 14 0.93 -12.72 -22.16
N ASP A 15 -0.02 -11.86 -22.52
CA ASP A 15 -0.11 -10.47 -22.05
C ASP A 15 -0.52 -10.47 -20.56
N PHE A 16 0.43 -10.80 -19.68
CA PHE A 16 0.34 -10.43 -18.27
C PHE A 16 0.99 -9.06 -18.12
N ASP A 17 0.18 -8.04 -17.81
CA ASP A 17 0.65 -6.69 -17.51
C ASP A 17 1.38 -6.65 -16.15
N THR A 18 2.55 -7.28 -16.13
CA THR A 18 3.53 -7.25 -15.05
C THR A 18 4.00 -5.81 -14.78
N GLY A 19 3.84 -4.90 -15.75
CA GLY A 19 4.10 -3.47 -15.63
C GLY A 19 3.17 -2.78 -14.63
N ALA A 20 1.86 -3.02 -14.70
CA ALA A 20 0.88 -2.43 -13.79
C ALA A 20 1.01 -2.93 -12.33
N LEU A 21 1.45 -4.18 -12.14
CA LEU A 21 1.60 -4.85 -10.84
C LEU A 21 2.92 -4.49 -10.12
N LEU A 22 4.05 -4.50 -10.83
CA LEU A 22 5.37 -4.24 -10.24
C LEU A 22 5.64 -2.74 -10.04
N LEU A 23 4.96 -1.87 -10.79
CA LEU A 23 5.20 -0.44 -10.76
C LEU A 23 4.87 0.23 -9.41
N PRO A 24 3.73 -0.04 -8.76
CA PRO A 24 3.46 0.45 -7.40
C PRO A 24 4.55 0.06 -6.41
N LEU A 25 5.05 -1.17 -6.47
CA LEU A 25 6.13 -1.67 -5.62
C LEU A 25 7.45 -0.92 -5.89
N MET A 26 7.80 -0.74 -7.17
CA MET A 26 8.97 0.04 -7.57
C MET A 26 8.85 1.52 -7.19
N LEU A 27 7.67 2.12 -7.16
CA LEU A 27 7.52 3.51 -6.70
C LEU A 27 7.54 3.64 -5.18
N GLN A 28 7.17 2.58 -4.46
CA GLN A 28 7.21 2.52 -3.00
C GLN A 28 8.66 2.50 -2.49
N GLU A 29 9.56 1.77 -3.17
CA GLU A 29 10.92 1.52 -2.67
C GLU A 29 11.99 2.49 -3.18
N PHE A 30 11.77 3.16 -4.30
CA PHE A 30 12.83 3.94 -4.93
C PHE A 30 12.96 5.35 -4.34
N GLN A 31 14.19 5.71 -3.93
CA GLN A 31 14.57 7.07 -3.53
C GLN A 31 14.57 8.06 -4.71
N ASP A 32 14.63 7.58 -5.95
CA ASP A 32 14.48 8.39 -7.16
C ASP A 32 13.48 7.72 -8.12
N ILE A 33 12.27 8.27 -8.16
CA ILE A 33 11.19 7.80 -9.02
C ILE A 33 11.30 8.36 -10.46
N SER A 34 12.26 9.25 -10.74
CA SER A 34 12.41 9.89 -12.06
C SER A 34 12.58 8.92 -13.23
N PRO A 35 13.39 7.83 -13.12
CA PRO A 35 13.56 6.87 -14.22
C PRO A 35 12.25 6.15 -14.54
N ILE A 36 11.48 5.82 -13.50
CA ILE A 36 10.17 5.19 -13.60
C ILE A 36 9.22 6.14 -14.33
N ILE A 37 9.10 7.39 -13.88
CA ILE A 37 8.23 8.39 -14.53
C ILE A 37 8.60 8.66 -15.99
N ARG A 38 9.89 8.62 -16.34
CA ARG A 38 10.33 8.77 -17.74
C ARG A 38 9.88 7.59 -18.61
N ARG A 39 9.83 6.38 -18.06
CA ARG A 39 9.35 5.18 -18.76
C ARG A 39 7.84 5.22 -18.97
N PHE A 40 7.08 5.62 -17.95
CA PHE A 40 5.60 5.67 -18.03
C PHE A 40 5.04 6.84 -18.84
N LYS A 41 5.82 7.89 -19.13
CA LYS A 41 5.42 8.99 -20.04
C LYS A 41 4.93 8.54 -21.43
N MET A 42 5.09 7.26 -21.78
CA MET A 42 4.76 6.70 -23.09
C MET A 42 3.43 5.93 -23.14
N GLU A 43 2.77 5.64 -22.02
CA GLU A 43 1.55 4.80 -21.97
C GLU A 43 0.36 5.47 -21.25
N SER A 44 -0.85 5.04 -21.60
CA SER A 44 -2.15 5.60 -21.22
C SER A 44 -2.58 5.31 -19.78
N ASP A 45 -1.92 4.43 -19.04
CA ASP A 45 -2.37 3.93 -17.72
C ASP A 45 -1.81 4.72 -16.53
N PHE A 46 -2.04 6.03 -16.54
CA PHE A 46 -1.47 6.95 -15.55
C PHE A 46 -2.33 7.19 -14.31
N ASP A 47 -3.51 6.58 -14.21
CA ASP A 47 -4.51 6.94 -13.21
C ASP A 47 -4.17 6.35 -11.83
N GLY A 48 -3.76 5.08 -11.76
CA GLY A 48 -3.28 4.48 -10.50
C GLY A 48 -1.98 5.10 -9.95
N PHE A 49 -1.21 5.76 -10.82
CA PHE A 49 0.02 6.44 -10.42
C PHE A 49 -0.24 7.70 -9.56
N TYR A 50 -1.41 8.34 -9.74
CA TYR A 50 -1.74 9.57 -9.04
C TYR A 50 -1.87 9.35 -7.54
N ASP A 51 -2.64 8.35 -7.14
CA ASP A 51 -2.90 8.06 -5.72
C ASP A 51 -1.62 7.69 -4.98
N ILE A 52 -0.70 7.02 -5.67
CA ILE A 52 0.62 6.69 -5.13
C ILE A 52 1.46 7.94 -4.91
N ILE A 53 1.57 8.82 -5.91
CA ILE A 53 2.29 10.08 -5.71
C ILE A 53 1.60 10.93 -4.62
N HIS A 54 0.27 10.98 -4.63
CA HIS A 54 -0.53 11.78 -3.72
C HIS A 54 -0.30 11.37 -2.27
N CYS A 55 -0.45 10.07 -1.98
CA CYS A 55 -0.22 9.50 -0.66
C CYS A 55 1.25 9.60 -0.24
N ARG A 56 2.20 9.47 -1.17
CA ARG A 56 3.60 9.71 -0.86
C ARG A 56 3.88 11.17 -0.47
N ASN A 57 3.24 12.14 -1.13
CA ASN A 57 3.32 13.54 -0.71
C ASN A 57 2.66 13.79 0.65
N ILE A 58 1.53 13.14 0.95
CA ILE A 58 0.91 13.17 2.28
C ILE A 58 1.93 12.72 3.34
N SER A 59 2.57 11.57 3.14
CA SER A 59 3.58 11.05 4.07
C SER A 59 4.74 12.01 4.29
N TYR A 60 5.26 12.67 3.25
CA TYR A 60 6.31 13.68 3.43
C TYR A 60 5.88 14.89 4.22
N ARG A 61 4.60 15.27 4.13
CA ARG A 61 4.07 16.42 4.84
C ARG A 61 3.84 16.13 6.32
N ILE A 62 3.50 14.89 6.63
CA ILE A 62 3.24 14.42 7.99
C ILE A 62 4.57 14.06 8.69
N PHE A 63 5.49 13.40 7.97
CA PHE A 63 6.79 12.96 8.45
C PHE A 63 7.94 13.66 7.71
N PRO A 64 8.24 14.94 8.04
CA PRO A 64 9.26 15.73 7.35
C PRO A 64 10.70 15.21 7.55
N GLU A 65 10.91 14.30 8.50
CA GLU A 65 12.20 13.64 8.75
C GLU A 65 12.56 12.59 7.70
N LEU A 66 11.62 12.21 6.82
CA LEU A 66 11.89 11.31 5.70
C LEU A 66 12.78 12.00 4.64
N PRO A 67 13.75 11.30 4.01
CA PRO A 67 14.77 11.91 3.15
C PRO A 67 14.22 12.83 2.03
N ASN A 68 14.71 14.08 2.01
CA ASN A 68 14.26 15.19 1.17
C ASN A 68 14.41 15.04 -0.37
N ARG A 69 15.16 14.05 -0.88
CA ARG A 69 15.52 13.98 -2.32
C ARG A 69 14.32 13.80 -3.26
N ILE A 70 13.18 13.34 -2.74
CA ILE A 70 11.95 13.12 -3.52
C ILE A 70 11.08 14.37 -3.57
N GLN A 71 11.11 15.25 -2.55
CA GLN A 71 10.23 16.43 -2.49
C GLN A 71 10.36 17.34 -3.70
N ASP A 72 11.58 17.61 -4.19
CA ASP A 72 11.80 18.50 -5.33
C ASP A 72 11.35 17.90 -6.67
N LYS A 73 11.34 16.58 -6.79
CA LYS A 73 11.01 15.86 -8.04
C LYS A 73 9.54 15.43 -8.09
N SER A 74 8.96 14.98 -6.96
CA SER A 74 7.53 14.63 -6.85
C SER A 74 6.64 15.87 -6.94
N THR A 75 7.06 17.01 -6.35
CA THR A 75 6.35 18.29 -6.55
C THR A 75 6.39 18.73 -8.01
N GLY A 76 7.45 18.42 -8.77
CA GLY A 76 7.52 18.69 -10.20
C GLY A 76 6.43 17.97 -11.00
N ILE A 77 6.07 16.74 -10.65
CA ILE A 77 5.06 15.94 -11.36
C ILE A 77 3.65 16.29 -10.94
N VAL A 78 3.43 16.49 -9.64
CA VAL A 78 2.14 17.00 -9.15
C VAL A 78 1.90 18.42 -9.68
N ARG A 79 2.93 19.25 -9.83
CA ARG A 79 2.85 20.54 -10.55
C ARG A 79 2.55 20.38 -12.03
N LEU A 80 3.25 19.49 -12.74
CA LEU A 80 3.03 19.23 -14.17
C LEU A 80 1.62 18.70 -14.48
N LYS A 81 1.02 17.92 -13.58
CA LYS A 81 -0.37 17.43 -13.72
C LYS A 81 -1.41 18.44 -13.20
N ALA A 82 -1.15 19.19 -12.12
CA ALA A 82 -2.00 20.32 -11.71
C ALA A 82 -2.12 21.38 -12.84
N LEU A 83 -1.04 21.58 -13.62
CA LEU A 83 -1.05 22.42 -14.82
C LEU A 83 -1.85 21.83 -16.00
N LYS A 84 -2.16 20.52 -16.01
CA LYS A 84 -3.01 19.85 -17.02
C LYS A 84 -4.50 19.78 -16.62
N GLY A 85 -4.86 20.22 -15.41
CA GLY A 85 -6.24 20.24 -14.90
C GLY A 85 -6.66 18.89 -14.30
N ILE A 86 -6.95 18.87 -13.00
CA ILE A 86 -7.45 17.70 -12.26
C ILE A 86 -8.78 17.19 -12.82
N ASP A 87 -9.60 18.11 -13.32
CA ASP A 87 -10.90 17.81 -13.93
C ASP A 87 -10.78 16.88 -15.15
N SER A 88 -9.58 16.73 -15.73
CA SER A 88 -9.31 15.80 -16.84
C SER A 88 -8.85 14.41 -16.41
N ILE A 89 -8.52 14.18 -15.13
CA ILE A 89 -7.77 12.98 -14.67
C ILE A 89 -8.61 12.04 -13.80
N ARG A 90 -9.65 12.53 -13.12
CA ARG A 90 -10.67 11.64 -12.53
C ARG A 90 -12.05 12.08 -13.05
N PRO A 91 -12.50 11.51 -14.17
CA PRO A 91 -13.84 11.80 -14.70
C PRO A 91 -14.96 11.60 -13.66
N ASP A 92 -14.71 10.77 -12.63
CA ASP A 92 -15.65 10.47 -11.55
C ASP A 92 -15.33 11.15 -10.20
N PHE A 93 -14.75 12.36 -10.20
CA PHE A 93 -14.64 13.14 -8.95
C PHE A 93 -15.99 13.29 -8.22
N LYS A 94 -17.10 13.28 -8.95
CA LYS A 94 -18.45 13.22 -8.38
C LYS A 94 -18.68 11.95 -7.55
N LYS A 95 -18.26 10.78 -8.04
CA LYS A 95 -18.38 9.49 -7.32
C LYS A 95 -17.50 9.48 -6.06
N VAL A 96 -16.29 10.06 -6.15
CA VAL A 96 -15.45 10.32 -4.97
C VAL A 96 -16.22 11.16 -3.95
N LEU A 97 -16.84 12.27 -4.37
CA LEU A 97 -17.62 13.12 -3.48
C LEU A 97 -18.82 12.39 -2.86
N GLU A 98 -19.51 11.54 -3.60
CA GLU A 98 -20.61 10.70 -3.10
C GLU A 98 -20.10 9.71 -2.04
N ASN A 99 -19.00 9.01 -2.31
CA ASN A 99 -18.35 8.11 -1.35
C ASN A 99 -17.86 8.86 -0.10
N LEU A 100 -17.40 10.09 -0.24
CA LEU A 100 -17.00 10.94 0.88
C LEU A 100 -18.18 11.39 1.75
N GLN A 101 -19.43 11.35 1.28
CA GLN A 101 -20.60 11.70 2.11
C GLN A 101 -20.79 10.77 3.31
N ILE A 102 -20.17 9.58 3.28
CA ILE A 102 -20.09 8.67 4.42
C ILE A 102 -19.44 9.37 5.62
N PHE A 103 -18.46 10.25 5.36
CA PHE A 103 -17.79 11.05 6.37
C PHE A 103 -18.43 12.44 6.40
N LYS A 104 -19.26 12.71 7.41
CA LYS A 104 -19.94 14.01 7.56
C LYS A 104 -18.92 15.16 7.60
N GLU A 105 -19.18 16.25 6.86
CA GLU A 105 -18.57 17.59 6.96
C GLU A 105 -17.12 17.71 7.47
N THR A 106 -16.18 16.99 6.87
CA THR A 106 -14.79 16.91 7.39
C THR A 106 -13.73 17.51 6.48
N GLY A 107 -14.16 18.15 5.40
CA GLY A 107 -13.25 18.83 4.48
C GLY A 107 -12.30 17.86 3.75
N TRP A 108 -12.61 16.56 3.72
CA TRP A 108 -11.86 15.53 2.98
C TRP A 108 -11.68 15.88 1.52
N THR A 109 -12.65 16.59 0.93
CA THR A 109 -12.56 17.10 -0.44
C THR A 109 -11.32 17.97 -0.66
N ASN A 110 -10.79 18.63 0.37
CA ASN A 110 -9.54 19.38 0.29
C ASN A 110 -8.33 18.47 0.15
N LEU A 111 -8.36 17.24 0.66
CA LEU A 111 -7.28 16.27 0.49
C LEU A 111 -7.06 15.99 -1.00
N TYR A 112 -8.14 15.84 -1.77
CA TYR A 112 -8.10 15.54 -3.20
C TYR A 112 -7.75 16.76 -4.08
N LYS A 113 -7.68 17.96 -3.50
CA LYS A 113 -7.25 19.18 -4.21
C LYS A 113 -5.72 19.25 -4.24
N PRO A 114 -5.06 19.25 -5.40
CA PRO A 114 -3.60 19.39 -5.46
C PRO A 114 -3.08 20.67 -4.83
N GLU A 115 -3.88 21.75 -4.80
CA GLU A 115 -3.51 22.98 -4.12
C GLU A 115 -3.24 22.73 -2.64
N THR A 116 -4.03 21.87 -1.99
CA THR A 116 -3.82 21.51 -0.57
C THR A 116 -2.51 20.76 -0.39
N ALA A 117 -2.21 19.79 -1.26
CA ALA A 117 -0.97 19.01 -1.18
C ALA A 117 0.28 19.82 -1.54
N LEU A 118 0.17 20.75 -2.50
CA LEU A 118 1.28 21.54 -3.04
C LEU A 118 1.57 22.81 -2.22
N ASN A 119 0.54 23.45 -1.66
CA ASN A 119 0.67 24.71 -0.94
C ASN A 119 0.85 24.48 0.57
N LYS A 120 2.00 24.91 1.10
CA LYS A 120 2.33 24.79 2.54
C LYS A 120 1.28 25.41 3.45
N ASN A 121 0.70 26.55 3.07
CA ASN A 121 -0.28 27.27 3.89
C ASN A 121 -1.65 26.59 3.87
N LEU A 122 -2.07 26.09 2.71
CA LEU A 122 -3.32 25.33 2.60
C LEU A 122 -3.21 23.99 3.34
N TRP A 123 -2.07 23.30 3.23
CA TRP A 123 -1.79 22.11 4.02
C TRP A 123 -1.87 22.39 5.52
N LYS A 124 -1.17 23.43 6.00
CA LYS A 124 -1.22 23.84 7.41
C LYS A 124 -2.66 24.12 7.86
N LYS A 125 -3.44 24.83 7.05
CA LYS A 125 -4.85 25.12 7.36
C LYS A 125 -5.68 23.83 7.45
N PHE A 126 -5.46 22.90 6.53
CA PHE A 126 -6.13 21.59 6.52
C PHE A 126 -5.84 20.80 7.80
N ILE A 127 -4.55 20.58 8.14
CA ILE A 127 -4.16 19.82 9.33
C ILE A 127 -4.44 20.53 10.66
N SER A 128 -4.74 21.83 10.63
CA SER A 128 -5.14 22.60 11.83
C SER A 128 -6.64 22.51 12.10
N ASN A 129 -7.41 21.79 11.27
CA ASN A 129 -8.82 21.58 11.53
C ASN A 129 -9.01 20.68 12.77
N LYS A 130 -9.66 21.21 13.81
CA LYS A 130 -9.92 20.50 15.06
C LYS A 130 -10.74 19.21 14.89
N ASP A 131 -11.57 19.16 13.84
CA ASP A 131 -12.45 18.02 13.58
C ASP A 131 -11.72 16.91 12.81
N LEU A 132 -10.46 17.12 12.42
CA LEU A 132 -9.70 16.18 11.62
C LEU A 132 -9.28 14.92 12.39
N VAL A 133 -9.00 15.03 13.70
CA VAL A 133 -8.68 13.86 14.53
C VAL A 133 -9.87 12.90 14.64
N PRO A 134 -11.08 13.33 15.07
CA PRO A 134 -12.23 12.45 15.08
C PRO A 134 -12.59 11.94 13.68
N ALA A 135 -12.46 12.77 12.64
CA ALA A 135 -12.68 12.34 11.24
C ALA A 135 -11.73 11.22 10.80
N SER A 136 -10.43 11.37 11.06
CA SER A 136 -9.42 10.37 10.71
C SER A 136 -9.64 9.07 11.50
N THR A 137 -10.08 9.20 12.75
CA THR A 137 -10.43 8.04 13.58
C THR A 137 -11.62 7.28 12.99
N GLU A 138 -12.70 8.00 12.65
CA GLU A 138 -13.88 7.44 12.00
C GLU A 138 -13.54 6.77 10.67
N ALA A 139 -12.69 7.40 9.85
CA ALA A 139 -12.25 6.85 8.58
C ALA A 139 -11.45 5.54 8.73
N LEU A 140 -10.58 5.43 9.73
CA LEU A 140 -9.85 4.19 10.01
C LEU A 140 -10.76 3.10 10.56
N GLU A 141 -11.67 3.44 11.47
CA GLU A 141 -12.65 2.48 11.99
C GLU A 141 -13.55 1.97 10.87
N TYR A 142 -13.98 2.86 9.97
CA TYR A 142 -14.71 2.51 8.76
C TYR A 142 -13.91 1.55 7.87
N TYR A 143 -12.66 1.87 7.55
CA TYR A 143 -11.78 1.00 6.77
C TYR A 143 -11.64 -0.39 7.40
N ILE A 144 -11.44 -0.46 8.73
CA ILE A 144 -11.28 -1.73 9.41
C ILE A 144 -12.58 -2.55 9.36
N HIS A 145 -13.73 -1.97 9.68
CA HIS A 145 -15.00 -2.70 9.68
C HIS A 145 -15.40 -3.12 8.26
N TRP A 146 -15.32 -2.21 7.31
CA TRP A 146 -15.76 -2.47 5.94
C TRP A 146 -14.75 -3.32 5.16
N TRP A 147 -13.49 -2.88 5.07
CA TRP A 147 -12.51 -3.53 4.20
C TRP A 147 -11.83 -4.73 4.87
N LEU A 148 -11.43 -4.59 6.15
CA LEU A 148 -10.70 -5.66 6.84
C LEU A 148 -11.61 -6.73 7.44
N GLU A 149 -12.82 -6.36 7.87
CA GLU A 149 -13.78 -7.27 8.49
C GLU A 149 -14.89 -7.73 7.55
N GLY A 150 -15.05 -7.09 6.39
CA GLY A 150 -16.10 -7.43 5.44
C GLY A 150 -17.50 -7.00 5.85
N ILE A 151 -17.64 -6.17 6.89
CA ILE A 151 -18.94 -5.70 7.37
C ILE A 151 -19.55 -4.79 6.30
N ASP A 152 -20.77 -5.11 5.89
CA ASP A 152 -21.53 -4.42 4.84
C ASP A 152 -20.82 -4.39 3.46
N LYS A 153 -19.76 -5.18 3.26
CA LYS A 153 -19.07 -5.30 1.97
C LYS A 153 -19.90 -6.17 1.03
N LYS A 154 -20.23 -5.65 -0.15
CA LYS A 154 -20.95 -6.44 -1.18
C LYS A 154 -20.05 -7.53 -1.75
N ARG A 155 -20.61 -8.74 -1.84
CA ARG A 155 -19.94 -9.90 -2.40
C ARG A 155 -20.61 -10.40 -3.67
N ILE A 156 -19.83 -11.01 -4.55
CA ILE A 156 -20.32 -11.68 -5.75
C ILE A 156 -20.93 -13.03 -5.34
N ASP A 157 -22.15 -13.35 -5.76
CA ASP A 157 -22.69 -14.71 -5.59
C ASP A 157 -21.97 -15.65 -6.57
N PRO A 158 -21.26 -16.69 -6.07
CA PRO A 158 -20.55 -17.62 -6.93
C PRO A 158 -21.43 -18.29 -7.99
N ASN A 159 -22.73 -18.45 -7.70
CA ASN A 159 -23.70 -19.04 -8.63
C ASN A 159 -24.15 -18.05 -9.70
N GLU A 160 -24.18 -16.75 -9.38
CA GLU A 160 -24.49 -15.69 -10.33
C GLU A 160 -23.32 -15.51 -11.30
N SER A 161 -22.08 -15.46 -10.80
CA SER A 161 -20.87 -15.42 -11.63
C SER A 161 -20.81 -16.61 -12.61
N MET A 162 -21.10 -17.84 -12.14
CA MET A 162 -21.10 -19.02 -13.00
C MET A 162 -22.15 -18.94 -14.12
N LYS A 163 -23.32 -18.34 -13.84
CA LYS A 163 -24.39 -18.17 -14.83
C LYS A 163 -24.04 -17.10 -15.87
N GLU A 164 -23.39 -16.01 -15.44
CA GLU A 164 -23.07 -14.87 -16.32
C GLU A 164 -21.82 -15.10 -17.17
N THR A 165 -20.75 -15.61 -16.55
CA THR A 165 -19.43 -15.71 -17.20
C THR A 165 -19.05 -17.14 -17.60
N GLY A 166 -19.78 -18.15 -17.13
CA GLY A 166 -19.42 -19.56 -17.31
C GLY A 166 -18.22 -20.01 -16.47
N VAL A 167 -17.68 -19.12 -15.63
CA VAL A 167 -16.57 -19.37 -14.71
C VAL A 167 -17.10 -19.22 -13.28
N ARG A 168 -16.88 -20.25 -12.46
CA ARG A 168 -17.15 -20.17 -11.02
C ARG A 168 -16.20 -19.12 -10.48
N GLY A 169 -16.74 -18.07 -9.84
CA GLY A 169 -16.10 -16.77 -9.60
C GLY A 169 -14.60 -16.79 -9.31
N SER A 170 -13.93 -15.69 -9.70
CA SER A 170 -12.53 -15.42 -9.37
C SER A 170 -12.24 -15.67 -7.89
N LEU A 171 -10.97 -15.84 -7.53
CA LEU A 171 -10.50 -15.90 -6.12
C LEU A 171 -10.99 -14.71 -5.26
N ASP A 172 -11.49 -13.67 -5.93
CA ASP A 172 -12.04 -12.44 -5.38
C ASP A 172 -13.55 -12.57 -5.20
N ASP A 173 -14.00 -12.56 -3.94
CA ASP A 173 -15.43 -12.55 -3.60
C ASP A 173 -16.03 -11.14 -3.64
N VAL A 174 -15.23 -10.10 -3.94
CA VAL A 174 -15.61 -8.68 -3.80
C VAL A 174 -16.07 -8.10 -5.13
N CYS A 175 -17.23 -7.43 -5.12
CA CYS A 175 -17.77 -6.78 -6.32
C CYS A 175 -16.91 -5.60 -6.80
N ALA A 176 -16.91 -5.33 -8.11
CA ALA A 176 -16.17 -4.21 -8.72
C ALA A 176 -16.48 -2.85 -8.08
N ASP A 177 -17.75 -2.58 -7.74
CA ASP A 177 -18.15 -1.33 -7.07
C ASP A 177 -17.44 -1.11 -5.72
N GLU A 178 -17.15 -2.17 -4.98
CA GLU A 178 -16.47 -2.09 -3.69
C GLU A 178 -14.98 -1.77 -3.87
N TRP A 179 -14.37 -2.29 -4.93
CA TRP A 179 -13.01 -1.94 -5.34
C TRP A 179 -12.90 -0.47 -5.77
N GLU A 180 -13.81 -0.01 -6.61
CA GLU A 180 -13.85 1.39 -7.04
C GLU A 180 -14.01 2.34 -5.84
N LYS A 181 -14.92 1.99 -4.92
CA LYS A 181 -15.09 2.71 -3.65
C LYS A 181 -13.81 2.69 -2.80
N PHE A 182 -13.09 1.57 -2.77
CA PHE A 182 -11.85 1.47 -2.00
C PHE A 182 -10.78 2.40 -2.58
N TYR A 183 -10.61 2.42 -3.90
CA TYR A 183 -9.67 3.32 -4.57
C TYR A 183 -10.05 4.80 -4.43
N ASP A 184 -11.35 5.10 -4.43
CA ASP A 184 -11.84 6.45 -4.16
C ASP A 184 -11.48 6.91 -2.76
N LEU A 185 -11.64 6.06 -1.75
CA LEU A 185 -11.40 6.39 -0.34
C LEU A 185 -9.96 6.17 0.13
N PHE A 186 -9.11 5.54 -0.69
CA PHE A 186 -7.73 5.20 -0.32
C PHE A 186 -6.92 6.41 0.21
N PRO A 187 -6.93 7.60 -0.44
CA PRO A 187 -6.22 8.76 0.09
C PRO A 187 -6.65 9.16 1.51
N VAL A 188 -7.95 9.06 1.81
CA VAL A 188 -8.50 9.36 3.14
C VAL A 188 -7.99 8.34 4.16
N PHE A 189 -8.02 7.05 3.84
CA PHE A 189 -7.51 6.00 4.74
C PHE A 189 -6.02 6.16 4.99
N TYR A 190 -5.25 6.42 3.94
CA TYR A 190 -3.82 6.61 4.03
C TYR A 190 -3.45 7.86 4.85
N PHE A 191 -4.11 8.99 4.58
CA PHE A 191 -3.96 10.19 5.39
C PHE A 191 -4.32 9.93 6.84
N SER A 192 -5.45 9.28 7.09
CA SER A 192 -5.94 9.03 8.44
C SER A 192 -4.97 8.17 9.23
N LEU A 193 -4.46 7.09 8.63
CA LEU A 193 -3.45 6.21 9.21
C LEU A 193 -2.20 6.98 9.63
N THR A 194 -1.63 7.72 8.69
CA THR A 194 -0.37 8.46 8.89
C THR A 194 -0.53 9.62 9.87
N TYR A 195 -1.64 10.35 9.79
CA TYR A 195 -1.93 11.48 10.66
C TYR A 195 -2.15 11.05 12.11
N ILE A 196 -3.01 10.05 12.35
CA ILE A 196 -3.25 9.48 13.67
C ILE A 196 -1.95 8.94 14.28
N ALA A 197 -1.15 8.24 13.49
CA ALA A 197 0.16 7.74 13.92
C ALA A 197 1.13 8.86 14.29
N SER A 198 1.17 9.95 13.52
CA SER A 198 2.04 11.11 13.82
C SER A 198 1.69 11.82 15.12
N LEU A 199 0.42 11.73 15.54
CA LEU A 199 -0.05 12.26 16.82
C LEU A 199 0.21 11.29 17.98
N GLY A 200 0.61 10.05 17.70
CA GLY A 200 0.84 9.00 18.70
C GLY A 200 -0.43 8.58 19.44
N ILE A 201 -1.59 8.68 18.79
CA ILE A 201 -2.89 8.32 19.35
C ILE A 201 -3.47 7.11 18.62
N ARG A 202 -4.40 6.39 19.27
CA ARG A 202 -5.14 5.26 18.70
C ARG A 202 -4.24 4.18 18.06
N ASP A 203 -3.18 3.80 18.77
CA ASP A 203 -2.30 2.69 18.33
C ASP A 203 -3.06 1.39 18.10
N ASP A 204 -4.18 1.20 18.81
CA ASP A 204 -5.09 0.07 18.61
C ASP A 204 -5.59 -0.03 17.16
N LEU A 205 -5.89 1.11 16.52
CA LEU A 205 -6.34 1.13 15.13
C LEU A 205 -5.19 0.84 14.16
N ILE A 206 -4.00 1.40 14.42
CA ILE A 206 -2.81 1.19 13.61
C ILE A 206 -2.38 -0.28 13.67
N GLU A 207 -2.38 -0.87 14.87
CA GLU A 207 -2.12 -2.29 15.08
C GLU A 207 -3.08 -3.16 14.27
N ARG A 208 -4.40 -2.89 14.36
CA ARG A 208 -5.42 -3.62 13.59
C ARG A 208 -5.17 -3.56 12.09
N VAL A 209 -4.78 -2.39 11.55
CA VAL A 209 -4.42 -2.27 10.13
C VAL A 209 -3.15 -3.06 9.80
N ALA A 210 -2.18 -3.10 10.69
CA ALA A 210 -0.92 -3.83 10.47
C ALA A 210 -1.10 -5.35 10.45
N ILE A 211 -1.97 -5.89 11.32
CA ILE A 211 -2.06 -7.34 11.55
C ILE A 211 -3.29 -8.02 10.95
N LYS A 212 -4.26 -7.28 10.42
CA LYS A 212 -5.50 -7.88 9.91
C LYS A 212 -5.49 -8.02 8.39
N LEU A 213 -5.76 -9.23 7.93
CA LEU A 213 -5.94 -9.53 6.51
C LEU A 213 -7.31 -9.03 6.03
N PRO A 214 -7.38 -8.33 4.88
CA PRO A 214 -8.62 -8.01 4.19
C PRO A 214 -9.49 -9.24 3.92
N ASP A 215 -10.77 -9.12 4.25
CA ASP A 215 -11.76 -10.18 4.05
C ASP A 215 -12.26 -10.26 2.60
N GLY A 216 -12.27 -11.46 2.02
CA GLY A 216 -12.77 -11.74 0.67
C GLY A 216 -11.92 -11.18 -0.48
N VAL A 217 -10.75 -10.63 -0.17
CA VAL A 217 -9.82 -10.02 -1.15
C VAL A 217 -8.68 -11.00 -1.41
N PRO A 218 -8.27 -11.22 -2.67
CA PRO A 218 -7.10 -12.03 -2.99
C PRO A 218 -5.86 -11.47 -2.27
N TYR A 219 -4.82 -12.29 -2.13
CA TYR A 219 -3.52 -11.85 -1.61
C TYR A 219 -2.80 -10.96 -2.65
N TYR A 220 -3.40 -9.81 -2.98
CA TYR A 220 -2.91 -8.87 -3.99
C TYR A 220 -2.02 -7.80 -3.37
N GLU A 221 -1.03 -7.33 -4.12
CA GLU A 221 0.01 -6.41 -3.67
C GLU A 221 -0.36 -4.92 -3.74
N GLY A 222 -1.67 -4.64 -3.75
CA GLY A 222 -2.22 -3.33 -4.07
C GLY A 222 -2.21 -2.30 -2.94
N TYR A 223 -3.20 -1.42 -2.99
CA TYR A 223 -3.35 -0.28 -2.07
C TYR A 223 -3.58 -0.70 -0.60
N ASP A 224 -4.26 -1.82 -0.38
CA ASP A 224 -4.49 -2.41 0.94
C ASP A 224 -3.20 -2.95 1.56
N LEU A 225 -2.36 -3.66 0.78
CA LEU A 225 -1.03 -4.08 1.20
C LEU A 225 -0.17 -2.86 1.56
N TRP A 226 -0.31 -1.75 0.83
CA TRP A 226 0.41 -0.53 1.14
C TRP A 226 -0.03 0.10 2.47
N LEU A 227 -1.33 0.12 2.78
CA LEU A 227 -1.81 0.53 4.11
C LEU A 227 -1.24 -0.38 5.20
N GLN A 228 -1.28 -1.69 5.00
CA GLN A 228 -0.74 -2.65 5.96
C GLN A 228 0.77 -2.46 6.17
N ARG A 229 1.56 -2.33 5.09
CA ARG A 229 3.01 -2.04 5.16
C ARG A 229 3.31 -0.75 5.90
N THR A 230 2.51 0.29 5.67
CA THR A 230 2.68 1.59 6.32
C THR A 230 2.38 1.47 7.82
N ALA A 231 1.26 0.83 8.18
CA ALA A 231 0.89 0.57 9.57
C ALA A 231 1.94 -0.31 10.28
N LEU A 232 2.40 -1.36 9.61
CA LEU A 232 3.43 -2.27 10.11
C LEU A 232 4.72 -1.54 10.41
N HIS A 233 5.20 -0.73 9.47
CA HIS A 233 6.39 0.09 9.65
C HIS A 233 6.26 1.03 10.86
N LEU A 234 5.11 1.68 11.04
CA LEU A 234 4.84 2.55 12.18
C LEU A 234 4.87 1.76 13.50
N MET A 235 4.29 0.55 13.53
CA MET A 235 4.27 -0.31 14.71
C MET A 235 5.66 -0.87 15.05
N VAL A 236 6.45 -1.26 14.06
CA VAL A 236 7.83 -1.74 14.25
C VAL A 236 8.75 -0.59 14.67
N LYS A 237 8.64 0.60 14.06
CA LYS A 237 9.38 1.79 14.50
C LYS A 237 9.10 2.13 15.97
N LYS A 238 7.88 1.89 16.44
CA LYS A 238 7.46 2.17 17.83
C LYS A 238 7.82 1.06 18.82
N ASN A 239 7.62 -0.20 18.45
CA ASN A 239 7.70 -1.35 19.37
C ASN A 239 8.88 -2.29 19.10
N GLY A 240 9.68 -2.02 18.07
CA GLY A 240 10.78 -2.86 17.62
C GLY A 240 10.32 -4.12 16.87
N LEU A 241 11.29 -4.97 16.55
CA LEU A 241 11.10 -6.23 15.84
C LEU A 241 10.27 -7.26 16.64
N HIS A 242 10.15 -7.10 17.97
CA HIS A 242 9.25 -7.91 18.80
C HIS A 242 7.79 -7.87 18.31
N PHE A 243 7.35 -6.75 17.73
CA PHE A 243 6.01 -6.65 17.15
C PHE A 243 5.81 -7.68 16.02
N LEU A 244 6.79 -7.82 15.12
CA LEU A 244 6.76 -8.84 14.07
C LEU A 244 6.73 -10.23 14.67
N ASN A 245 7.62 -10.52 15.63
CA ASN A 245 7.68 -11.84 16.25
C ASN A 245 6.37 -12.22 16.98
N LYS A 246 5.62 -11.25 17.49
CA LYS A 246 4.32 -11.48 18.13
C LYS A 246 3.20 -11.78 17.14
N PHE A 247 3.20 -11.13 15.98
CA PHE A 247 2.05 -11.08 15.07
C PHE A 247 2.29 -11.62 13.65
N TRP A 248 3.47 -12.14 13.35
CA TRP A 248 3.88 -12.54 11.99
C TRP A 248 2.89 -13.49 11.29
N SER A 249 2.22 -14.40 12.02
CA SER A 249 1.24 -15.34 11.44
C SER A 249 -0.06 -14.68 10.95
N MET A 250 -0.30 -13.43 11.36
CA MET A 250 -1.46 -12.63 10.97
C MET A 250 -1.13 -11.59 9.89
N ILE A 251 0.17 -11.35 9.64
CA ILE A 251 0.64 -10.33 8.71
C ILE A 251 0.93 -10.99 7.35
N ARG A 252 0.59 -10.29 6.25
CA ARG A 252 0.96 -10.73 4.90
C ARG A 252 2.48 -10.84 4.77
N PHE A 253 2.96 -11.88 4.11
CA PHE A 253 4.40 -12.12 3.96
C PHE A 253 5.11 -10.94 3.28
N GLU A 254 4.48 -10.38 2.26
CA GLU A 254 4.97 -9.25 1.47
C GLU A 254 5.13 -7.99 2.32
N ALA A 255 4.37 -7.87 3.42
CA ALA A 255 4.52 -6.79 4.38
C ALA A 255 5.69 -7.05 5.34
N ILE A 256 5.83 -8.28 5.84
CA ILE A 256 6.95 -8.70 6.69
C ILE A 256 8.27 -8.53 5.93
N TYR A 257 8.35 -9.06 4.71
CA TYR A 257 9.55 -9.01 3.87
C TYR A 257 10.03 -7.58 3.66
N ASN A 258 9.11 -6.69 3.26
CA ASN A 258 9.40 -5.27 3.06
C ASN A 258 9.92 -4.60 4.34
N GLU A 259 9.36 -4.92 5.51
CA GLU A 259 9.83 -4.34 6.76
C GLU A 259 11.20 -4.87 7.17
N LEU A 260 11.43 -6.19 7.04
CA LEU A 260 12.75 -6.78 7.30
C LEU A 260 13.80 -6.20 6.36
N PHE A 261 13.49 -6.01 5.09
CA PHE A 261 14.40 -5.39 4.13
C PHE A 261 14.79 -3.96 4.54
N LYS A 262 13.84 -3.15 5.00
CA LYS A 262 14.11 -1.81 5.55
C LYS A 262 14.96 -1.87 6.82
N CYS A 263 14.65 -2.77 7.76
CA CYS A 263 15.41 -2.93 8.99
C CYS A 263 16.86 -3.40 8.71
N CYS A 264 17.07 -4.28 7.74
CA CYS A 264 18.39 -4.74 7.31
C CYS A 264 19.25 -3.58 6.76
N GLN A 265 18.63 -2.61 6.08
CA GLN A 265 19.33 -1.41 5.61
C GLN A 265 19.67 -0.44 6.75
N ILE A 266 19.01 -0.56 7.91
CA ILE A 266 19.04 0.44 8.99
C ILE A 266 19.87 -0.02 10.19
N GLU A 267 19.95 -1.31 10.55
CA GLU A 267 20.49 -1.69 11.88
C GLU A 267 21.30 -3.00 12.03
N LYS A 268 22.12 -2.99 13.11
CA LYS A 268 23.10 -3.97 13.59
C LYS A 268 22.52 -5.20 14.31
N ASN A 269 21.20 -5.40 14.30
CA ASN A 269 20.48 -6.41 15.09
C ASN A 269 20.25 -7.73 14.33
N GLY A 270 21.30 -8.26 13.70
CA GLY A 270 21.21 -9.43 12.83
C GLY A 270 20.63 -10.69 13.49
N VAL A 271 20.82 -10.88 14.80
CA VAL A 271 20.33 -12.07 15.53
C VAL A 271 18.80 -12.10 15.65
N GLU A 272 18.17 -10.98 16.01
CA GLU A 272 16.70 -10.92 16.11
C GLU A 272 16.04 -11.11 14.75
N LEU A 273 16.67 -10.56 13.71
CA LEU A 273 16.22 -10.70 12.34
C LEU A 273 16.36 -12.15 11.84
N ILE A 274 17.48 -12.82 12.13
CA ILE A 274 17.65 -14.26 11.85
C ILE A 274 16.56 -15.09 12.54
N ASN A 275 16.26 -14.81 13.81
CA ASN A 275 15.24 -15.56 14.56
C ASN A 275 13.83 -15.37 13.96
N ILE A 276 13.44 -14.15 13.59
CA ILE A 276 12.15 -13.88 12.94
C ILE A 276 12.04 -14.67 11.65
N ILE A 277 13.12 -14.63 10.87
CA ILE A 277 13.15 -15.31 9.60
C ILE A 277 13.08 -16.84 9.81
N GLU A 278 13.86 -17.41 10.74
CA GLU A 278 13.83 -18.86 11.04
C GLU A 278 12.46 -19.34 11.56
N ASN A 279 11.83 -18.57 12.45
CA ASN A 279 10.48 -18.85 12.93
C ASN A 279 9.46 -18.87 11.77
N TYR A 280 9.60 -17.93 10.84
CA TYR A 280 8.75 -17.84 9.67
C TYR A 280 8.89 -19.07 8.75
N TYR A 281 10.12 -19.50 8.46
CA TYR A 281 10.35 -20.69 7.62
C TYR A 281 9.90 -21.97 8.28
N SER A 282 10.04 -22.09 9.61
CA SER A 282 9.49 -23.25 10.33
C SER A 282 7.99 -23.38 10.07
N PHE A 283 7.25 -22.27 10.11
CA PHE A 283 5.82 -22.28 9.81
C PHE A 283 5.48 -22.56 8.36
N LEU A 284 6.20 -21.95 7.41
CA LEU A 284 5.99 -22.27 6.00
C LEU A 284 6.27 -23.74 5.73
N SER A 285 7.35 -24.30 6.28
CA SER A 285 7.67 -25.72 6.12
C SER A 285 6.62 -26.68 6.71
N ASP A 286 5.84 -26.21 7.69
CA ASP A 286 4.70 -26.94 8.23
C ASP A 286 3.43 -26.79 7.36
N LYS A 287 3.30 -25.69 6.61
CA LYS A 287 2.21 -25.46 5.64
C LYS A 287 2.48 -26.07 4.26
N ASP A 288 3.72 -26.03 3.79
CA ASP A 288 4.19 -26.48 2.47
C ASP A 288 4.30 -28.01 2.37
N LYS A 289 4.06 -28.75 3.45
CA LYS A 289 3.75 -30.19 3.36
C LYS A 289 2.48 -30.49 2.57
N VAL A 290 1.72 -29.47 2.16
CA VAL A 290 0.44 -29.62 1.46
C VAL A 290 0.50 -29.27 -0.03
N LEU A 291 1.43 -28.44 -0.51
CA LEU A 291 1.46 -28.03 -1.93
C LEU A 291 2.89 -27.68 -2.39
N VAL A 292 3.50 -28.53 -3.21
CA VAL A 292 4.66 -28.18 -4.04
C VAL A 292 4.46 -28.77 -5.44
N ASP A 293 4.29 -27.87 -6.40
CA ASP A 293 4.55 -27.92 -7.85
C ASP A 293 4.18 -26.48 -8.32
N GLU A 294 4.89 -25.70 -9.14
CA GLU A 294 5.98 -25.89 -10.09
C GLU A 294 6.78 -24.56 -10.24
N GLU A 295 8.01 -24.73 -10.72
CA GLU A 295 8.95 -23.88 -11.47
C GLU A 295 8.80 -22.33 -11.59
N ASN A 296 9.94 -21.66 -11.32
CA ASN A 296 10.40 -20.31 -11.72
C ASN A 296 10.25 -19.11 -10.79
N GLU A 297 9.66 -19.24 -9.60
CA GLU A 297 9.79 -18.21 -8.57
C GLU A 297 10.91 -18.54 -7.58
N GLU A 298 11.71 -17.53 -7.21
CA GLU A 298 12.71 -17.67 -6.14
C GLU A 298 11.99 -18.21 -4.90
N SER A 299 12.28 -19.45 -4.54
CA SER A 299 11.54 -20.07 -3.45
C SER A 299 11.75 -19.25 -2.19
N PRO A 300 10.78 -19.23 -1.26
CA PRO A 300 10.99 -18.58 0.02
C PRO A 300 12.36 -18.97 0.61
N GLY A 301 12.76 -20.25 0.55
CA GLY A 301 14.07 -20.70 1.04
C GLY A 301 15.30 -20.09 0.33
N GLN A 302 15.20 -19.70 -0.93
CA GLN A 302 16.27 -18.99 -1.66
C GLN A 302 16.36 -17.52 -1.24
N MET A 303 15.23 -16.83 -1.08
CA MET A 303 15.18 -15.47 -0.52
C MET A 303 15.83 -15.39 0.87
N LEU A 304 15.64 -16.43 1.70
CA LEU A 304 16.28 -16.57 3.02
C LEU A 304 17.81 -16.53 2.93
N LEU A 305 18.36 -17.35 2.06
CA LEU A 305 19.81 -17.49 1.91
C LEU A 305 20.41 -16.16 1.44
N ARG A 306 19.70 -15.43 0.57
CA ARG A 306 20.09 -14.08 0.15
C ARG A 306 20.07 -13.08 1.30
N LEU A 307 18.99 -13.03 2.09
CA LEU A 307 18.90 -12.13 3.25
C LEU A 307 19.97 -12.49 4.30
N LYS A 308 20.15 -13.78 4.63
CA LYS A 308 21.22 -14.25 5.53
C LYS A 308 22.60 -13.84 5.03
N ALA A 309 22.87 -13.96 3.73
CA ALA A 309 24.14 -13.54 3.14
C ALA A 309 24.37 -12.02 3.27
N GLN A 310 23.34 -11.19 3.07
CA GLN A 310 23.42 -9.73 3.22
C GLN A 310 23.63 -9.29 4.68
N ILE A 311 23.10 -10.03 5.65
CA ILE A 311 23.26 -9.72 7.09
C ILE A 311 24.64 -10.14 7.59
N VAL A 312 25.14 -11.30 7.14
CA VAL A 312 26.43 -11.86 7.59
C VAL A 312 27.61 -11.14 6.93
N ASN A 313 27.45 -10.65 5.70
CA ASN A 313 28.44 -9.87 4.96
C ASN A 313 27.83 -8.52 4.50
N PRO A 314 27.74 -7.51 5.39
CA PRO A 314 27.06 -6.24 5.12
C PRO A 314 27.74 -5.36 4.08
#